data_AF-A0A1I6JE14-F1
#
_entry.id   AF-A0A1I6JE14-F1
#
_cell.length_a   1.000
_cell.length_b   1.000
_cell.length_c   1.000
_cell.angle_alpha   90.00
_cell.angle_beta   90.00
_cell.angle_gamma   90.00
#
_symmetry.space_group_name_H-M   'P 1'
#
loop_
_entity.id
_entity.type
_entity.pdbx_description
1 polymer ?
#
loop_
_entity_poly.entity_id
_entity_poly.type
_entity_poly.pdbx_seq_one_letter_code
_entity_poly.pdbx_strand_id
1 'polypeptide(L)'
;MHLQGPVPLDDGDYAERPFELDLVRQIQAGRWVLLLGPRQHGKTSALLRLRRTLNENATPTAMVDLQAQPPFTAYAQLTTWFARKVASALRHDVVIDETDDLSAALTCALPAGAGPVVVLIDEASTIDNDQWRNSFFGQLRAISSERAAADDGHIAKRLRFVFAGTFRPERLVAEANSPFNICERIDTADLVVNDIQRLAERGGLANPPEVATMIHEAVGGQPYLVQRLIQAILGTDDPQAAIAAEADRLSTSDHISNLFRRVLGDAALSGIVSSAATGQPVPLAAGNEDQRFLVVLGVMERRAGNLHFRNRLYAHMATSSPQFSQVAAPVARRAVLFPLELTRFQNVTDTQLREIAYAAQKGAVGAYRNGSCRIALAGFGTALEAVLMDFLKRQTAADLAVAAAARLNPKNFEVSTDPTSWNLNNLMRGARGLLNLGTLDIPENLREWRNLIHPGVCIKAYRPDSAFVPEVGVAAHQLDIILRDLP
;
A
#
# COMPACT_ATOMS: atom_id res chain seq x y z
N MET A 1 -26.95 17.26 11.21
CA MET A 1 -25.64 17.13 10.52
C MET A 1 -24.52 17.17 11.55
N HIS A 2 -23.70 16.11 11.61
CA HIS A 2 -22.62 15.97 12.59
C HIS A 2 -21.24 16.35 12.01
N LEU A 3 -20.84 17.62 12.18
CA LEU A 3 -19.65 18.17 11.52
C LEU A 3 -18.35 18.16 12.34
N GLN A 4 -18.41 17.72 13.61
CA GLN A 4 -17.27 17.75 14.52
C GLN A 4 -17.06 16.40 15.20
N GLY A 5 -15.96 15.74 14.87
CA GLY A 5 -15.62 14.45 15.46
C GLY A 5 -16.34 13.27 14.81
N PRO A 6 -16.27 12.07 15.43
CA PRO A 6 -16.92 10.87 14.92
C PRO A 6 -18.44 10.90 15.15
N VAL A 7 -19.19 10.53 14.11
CA VAL A 7 -20.66 10.44 14.15
C VAL A 7 -21.10 9.42 15.22
N PRO A 8 -21.92 9.84 16.21
CA PRO A 8 -22.40 8.97 17.28
C PRO A 8 -23.10 7.71 16.77
N LEU A 9 -23.17 6.67 17.61
CA LEU A 9 -23.70 5.36 17.21
C LEU A 9 -25.19 5.40 16.85
N ASP A 10 -25.97 6.24 17.51
CA ASP A 10 -27.43 6.33 17.35
C ASP A 10 -27.86 7.52 16.49
N ASP A 11 -26.91 8.18 15.82
CA ASP A 11 -27.16 9.34 14.97
C ASP A 11 -27.59 8.90 13.56
N GLY A 12 -28.72 9.43 13.09
CA GLY A 12 -29.27 9.21 11.75
C GLY A 12 -28.42 9.83 10.63
N ASP A 13 -27.44 10.66 10.94
CA ASP A 13 -26.54 11.29 9.96
C ASP A 13 -25.42 10.34 9.45
N TYR A 14 -25.43 9.07 9.87
CA TYR A 14 -24.51 8.05 9.36
C TYR A 14 -25.08 7.27 8.18
N ALA A 15 -24.29 7.19 7.12
CA ALA A 15 -24.50 6.26 6.02
C ALA A 15 -23.46 5.15 6.09
N GLU A 16 -23.93 3.92 6.31
CA GLU A 16 -23.09 2.72 6.31
C GLU A 16 -22.52 2.47 4.91
N ARG A 17 -21.24 2.08 4.86
CA ARG A 17 -20.53 1.85 3.61
C ARG A 17 -20.03 0.40 3.48
N PRO A 18 -19.87 -0.11 2.25
CA PRO A 18 -19.53 -1.52 2.02
C PRO A 18 -18.27 -2.03 2.75
N PHE A 19 -17.25 -1.18 2.89
CA PHE A 19 -15.98 -1.56 3.53
C PHE A 19 -16.14 -1.93 5.01
N GLU A 20 -17.21 -1.47 5.68
CA GLU A 20 -17.47 -1.75 7.09
C GLU A 20 -17.88 -3.22 7.29
N LEU A 21 -18.63 -3.80 6.34
CA LEU A 21 -18.95 -5.23 6.34
C LEU A 21 -17.69 -6.07 6.14
N ASP A 22 -16.79 -5.65 5.24
CA ASP A 22 -15.52 -6.34 5.06
C ASP A 22 -14.63 -6.23 6.30
N LEU A 23 -14.63 -5.08 6.98
CA LEU A 23 -13.92 -4.92 8.24
C LEU A 23 -14.37 -5.94 9.30
N VAL A 24 -15.69 -6.13 9.46
CA VAL A 24 -16.25 -7.16 10.36
C VAL A 24 -15.82 -8.56 9.92
N ARG A 25 -15.97 -8.90 8.63
CA ARG A 25 -15.62 -10.23 8.09
C ARG A 25 -14.17 -10.59 8.32
N GLN A 26 -13.24 -9.67 8.06
CA GLN A 26 -11.81 -9.93 8.18
C GLN A 26 -11.38 -10.14 9.64
N ILE A 27 -11.98 -9.39 10.56
CA ILE A 27 -11.74 -9.57 12.00
C ILE A 27 -12.31 -10.91 12.49
N GLN A 28 -13.51 -11.29 12.06
CA GLN A 28 -14.10 -12.59 12.38
C GLN A 28 -13.30 -13.76 11.78
N ALA A 29 -12.68 -13.58 10.61
CA ALA A 29 -11.72 -14.52 10.03
C ALA A 29 -10.39 -14.59 10.79
N GLY A 30 -10.23 -13.81 11.86
CA GLY A 30 -9.05 -13.80 12.71
C GLY A 30 -7.85 -13.11 12.07
N ARG A 31 -8.04 -12.26 11.07
CA ARG A 31 -6.97 -11.45 10.46
C ARG A 31 -6.74 -10.17 11.24
N TRP A 32 -5.56 -9.58 11.05
CA TRP A 32 -5.32 -8.19 11.42
C TRP A 32 -5.71 -7.31 10.23
N VAL A 33 -6.17 -6.09 10.49
CA VAL A 33 -6.67 -5.19 9.45
C VAL A 33 -5.94 -3.87 9.48
N LEU A 34 -5.65 -3.35 8.29
CA LEU A 34 -5.12 -2.02 8.08
C LEU A 34 -6.18 -1.17 7.35
N LEU A 35 -6.89 -0.33 8.11
CA LEU A 35 -7.95 0.55 7.64
C LEU A 35 -7.37 1.92 7.25
N LEU A 36 -7.19 2.15 5.95
CA LEU A 36 -6.64 3.39 5.44
C LEU A 36 -7.72 4.23 4.77
N GLY A 37 -7.57 5.54 4.90
CA GLY A 37 -8.50 6.45 4.25
C GLY A 37 -8.24 7.89 4.64
N PRO A 38 -8.85 8.84 3.94
CA PRO A 38 -8.52 10.24 4.16
C PRO A 38 -9.05 10.75 5.49
N ARG A 39 -8.51 11.88 5.93
CA ARG A 39 -9.05 12.57 7.11
C ARG A 39 -10.52 12.89 6.88
N GLN A 40 -11.30 12.83 7.96
CA GLN A 40 -12.74 13.12 7.94
C GLN A 40 -13.58 12.24 6.97
N HIS A 41 -13.10 11.04 6.64
CA HIS A 41 -13.88 10.01 5.92
C HIS A 41 -14.56 9.02 6.87
N GLY A 42 -14.76 9.38 8.14
CA GLY A 42 -15.50 8.55 9.09
C GLY A 42 -14.81 7.24 9.48
N LYS A 43 -13.46 7.19 9.47
CA LYS A 43 -12.69 6.04 9.97
C LYS A 43 -13.01 5.75 11.44
N THR A 44 -12.86 6.74 12.31
CA THR A 44 -13.20 6.64 13.74
C THR A 44 -14.68 6.27 13.93
N SER A 45 -15.60 6.85 13.14
CA SER A 45 -17.03 6.49 13.18
C SER A 45 -17.28 5.02 12.82
N ALA A 46 -16.52 4.46 11.86
CA ALA A 46 -16.57 3.04 11.50
C ALA A 46 -15.96 2.15 12.59
N LEU A 47 -14.85 2.57 13.23
CA LEU A 47 -14.26 1.84 14.37
C LEU A 47 -15.22 1.78 15.57
N LEU A 48 -15.94 2.86 15.88
CA LEU A 48 -16.94 2.87 16.94
C LEU A 48 -18.07 1.87 16.67
N ARG A 49 -18.53 1.77 15.42
CA ARG A 49 -19.56 0.82 14.99
C ARG A 49 -19.04 -0.61 15.00
N LEU A 50 -17.84 -0.86 14.49
CA LEU A 50 -17.18 -2.15 14.62
C LEU A 50 -17.11 -2.58 16.08
N ARG A 51 -16.68 -1.68 16.98
CA ARG A 51 -16.62 -1.97 18.42
C ARG A 51 -17.99 -2.34 18.99
N ARG A 52 -19.06 -1.62 18.59
CA ARG A 52 -20.45 -1.96 18.98
C ARG A 52 -20.80 -3.38 18.52
N THR A 53 -20.63 -3.66 17.23
CA THR A 53 -20.93 -4.97 16.62
C THR A 53 -20.15 -6.11 17.29
N LEU A 54 -18.85 -5.91 17.56
CA LEU A 54 -18.02 -6.93 18.20
C LEU A 54 -18.45 -7.18 19.65
N ASN A 55 -18.75 -6.13 20.41
CA ASN A 55 -19.22 -6.25 21.79
C ASN A 55 -20.61 -6.91 21.88
N GLU A 56 -21.52 -6.60 20.96
CA GLU A 56 -22.83 -7.27 20.85
C GLU A 56 -22.68 -8.78 20.55
N ASN A 57 -21.59 -9.17 19.88
CA ASN A 57 -21.22 -10.58 19.64
C ASN A 57 -20.24 -11.13 20.70
N ALA A 58 -20.21 -10.55 21.89
CA ALA A 58 -19.38 -10.98 23.03
C ALA A 58 -17.87 -11.08 22.74
N THR A 59 -17.35 -10.30 21.78
CA THR A 59 -15.91 -10.20 21.49
C THR A 59 -15.35 -8.94 22.16
N PRO A 60 -14.54 -9.08 23.25
CA PRO A 60 -13.98 -7.93 23.95
C PRO A 60 -13.15 -7.05 23.01
N THR A 61 -13.44 -5.75 23.00
CA THR A 61 -12.81 -4.80 22.07
C THR A 61 -12.29 -3.57 22.81
N ALA A 62 -10.99 -3.31 22.69
CA ALA A 62 -10.35 -2.08 23.14
C ALA A 62 -10.18 -1.10 21.99
N MET A 63 -10.35 0.20 22.24
CA MET A 63 -10.03 1.25 21.28
C MET A 63 -9.04 2.22 21.90
N VAL A 64 -7.93 2.47 21.20
CA VAL A 64 -6.86 3.36 21.62
C VAL A 64 -6.57 4.33 20.49
N ASP A 65 -6.72 5.63 20.77
CA ASP A 65 -6.32 6.70 19.86
C ASP A 65 -4.89 7.15 20.22
N LEU A 66 -3.94 6.94 19.31
CA LEU A 66 -2.54 7.33 19.55
C LEU A 66 -2.33 8.84 19.49
N GLN A 67 -3.30 9.66 19.04
CA GLN A 67 -3.20 11.13 19.19
C GLN A 67 -3.36 11.56 20.65
N ALA A 68 -4.02 10.77 21.48
CA ALA A 68 -4.22 11.07 22.90
C ALA A 68 -3.01 10.73 23.77
N GLN A 69 -1.88 10.33 23.17
CA GLN A 69 -0.67 10.02 23.90
C GLN A 69 -0.08 11.30 24.54
N PRO A 70 0.29 11.28 25.83
CA PRO A 70 1.01 12.39 26.44
C PRO A 70 2.45 12.45 25.90
N PRO A 71 3.16 13.57 26.10
CA PRO A 71 4.58 13.64 25.79
C PRO A 71 5.36 12.71 26.73
N PHE A 72 5.90 11.62 26.19
CA PHE A 72 6.73 10.68 26.94
C PHE A 72 8.20 11.09 26.90
N THR A 73 8.94 10.72 27.94
CA THR A 73 10.41 10.86 28.01
C THR A 73 11.13 9.53 27.88
N ALA A 74 10.42 8.41 28.04
CA ALA A 74 10.95 7.07 27.88
C ALA A 74 9.98 6.16 27.11
N TYR A 75 10.52 5.21 26.34
CA TYR A 75 9.72 4.27 25.57
C TYR A 75 8.82 3.40 26.45
N ALA A 76 9.29 3.01 27.64
CA ALA A 76 8.52 2.23 28.60
C ALA A 76 7.21 2.92 29.04
N GLN A 77 7.17 4.26 29.01
CA GLN A 77 5.95 5.01 29.33
C GLN A 77 4.89 4.86 28.22
N LEU A 78 5.31 4.80 26.95
CA LEU A 78 4.42 4.61 25.80
C LEU A 78 3.76 3.23 25.82
N THR A 79 4.55 2.18 25.96
CA THR A 79 4.08 0.77 26.04
C THR A 79 3.16 0.56 27.23
N THR A 80 3.53 1.08 28.39
CA THR A 80 2.73 0.99 29.63
C THR A 80 1.43 1.80 29.51
N TRP A 81 1.48 3.03 28.96
CA TRP A 81 0.28 3.83 28.70
C TRP A 81 -0.66 3.12 27.73
N PHE A 82 -0.13 2.56 26.64
CA PHE A 82 -0.93 1.84 25.65
C PHE A 82 -1.64 0.64 26.29
N ALA A 83 -0.90 -0.18 27.04
CA ALA A 83 -1.45 -1.33 27.74
C ALA A 83 -2.51 -0.92 28.79
N ARG A 84 -2.28 0.17 29.54
CA ARG A 84 -3.28 0.72 30.47
C ARG A 84 -4.55 1.20 29.76
N LYS A 85 -4.42 1.81 28.57
CA LYS A 85 -5.58 2.19 27.75
C LYS A 85 -6.35 0.97 27.26
N VAL A 86 -5.65 -0.10 26.88
CA VAL A 86 -6.28 -1.39 26.53
C VAL A 86 -7.03 -1.97 27.73
N ALA A 87 -6.38 -2.11 28.89
CA ALA A 87 -6.99 -2.64 30.11
C ALA A 87 -8.24 -1.84 30.52
N SER A 88 -8.12 -0.51 30.54
CA SER A 88 -9.23 0.40 30.85
C SER A 88 -10.40 0.25 29.87
N ALA A 89 -10.14 0.16 28.57
CA ALA A 89 -11.18 -0.02 27.56
C ALA A 89 -11.89 -1.38 27.68
N LEU A 90 -11.17 -2.42 28.13
CA LEU A 90 -11.71 -3.75 28.44
C LEU A 90 -12.37 -3.83 29.82
N ARG A 91 -12.38 -2.74 30.60
CA ARG A 91 -12.83 -2.70 32.00
C ARG A 91 -12.13 -3.73 32.88
N HIS A 92 -10.84 -3.97 32.60
CA HIS A 92 -9.99 -4.84 33.39
C HIS A 92 -9.15 -3.98 34.35
N ASP A 93 -9.44 -4.09 35.65
CA ASP A 93 -8.71 -3.37 36.68
C ASP A 93 -7.44 -4.15 37.06
N VAL A 94 -6.30 -3.64 36.59
CA VAL A 94 -4.99 -4.29 36.74
C VAL A 94 -3.90 -3.22 36.83
N VAL A 95 -2.90 -3.48 37.69
CA VAL A 95 -1.69 -2.66 37.75
C VAL A 95 -0.71 -3.18 36.72
N ILE A 96 -0.28 -2.30 35.82
CA ILE A 96 0.74 -2.58 34.81
C ILE A 96 1.98 -1.77 35.18
N ASP A 97 3.04 -2.47 35.53
CA ASP A 97 4.35 -1.88 35.83
C ASP A 97 4.96 -1.24 34.58
N GLU A 98 5.84 -0.26 34.80
CA GLU A 98 6.53 0.39 33.69
C GLU A 98 7.51 -0.58 33.02
N THR A 99 7.31 -0.85 31.74
CA THR A 99 8.13 -1.80 30.98
C THR A 99 8.22 -1.39 29.51
N ASP A 100 9.34 -1.65 28.84
CA ASP A 100 9.50 -1.53 27.40
C ASP A 100 9.05 -2.78 26.62
N ASP A 101 8.67 -3.85 27.32
CA ASP A 101 8.07 -5.06 26.76
C ASP A 101 6.54 -4.90 26.64
N LEU A 102 6.10 -4.50 25.45
CA LEU A 102 4.70 -4.38 25.08
C LEU A 102 3.96 -5.73 25.13
N SER A 103 4.64 -6.84 24.86
CA SER A 103 4.03 -8.18 24.93
C SER A 103 3.68 -8.53 26.37
N ALA A 104 4.61 -8.31 27.30
CA ALA A 104 4.37 -8.48 28.74
C ALA A 104 3.28 -7.50 29.24
N ALA A 105 3.36 -6.23 28.85
CA ALA A 105 2.36 -5.23 29.24
C ALA A 105 0.95 -5.58 28.75
N LEU A 106 0.80 -6.02 27.50
CA LEU A 106 -0.48 -6.45 26.94
C LEU A 106 -0.97 -7.76 27.56
N THR A 107 -0.07 -8.67 27.94
CA THR A 107 -0.43 -9.88 28.69
C THR A 107 -1.13 -9.53 30.00
N CYS A 108 -0.60 -8.57 30.76
CA CYS A 108 -1.25 -8.06 31.96
C CYS A 108 -2.55 -7.31 31.64
N ALA A 109 -2.62 -6.56 30.54
CA ALA A 109 -3.79 -5.76 30.19
C ALA A 109 -5.03 -6.57 29.79
N LEU A 110 -4.84 -7.82 29.36
CA LEU A 110 -5.91 -8.68 28.86
C LEU A 110 -6.57 -9.47 30.01
N PRO A 111 -7.91 -9.51 30.09
CA PRO A 111 -8.58 -10.38 31.05
C PRO A 111 -8.28 -11.86 30.75
N ALA A 112 -8.34 -12.71 31.78
CA ALA A 112 -8.14 -14.14 31.63
C ALA A 112 -9.15 -14.78 30.65
N GLY A 113 -8.69 -15.73 29.85
CA GLY A 113 -9.52 -16.48 28.89
C GLY A 113 -8.75 -16.94 27.66
N ALA A 114 -9.42 -17.70 26.79
CA ALA A 114 -8.88 -18.16 25.50
C ALA A 114 -9.55 -17.47 24.29
N GLY A 115 -10.58 -16.67 24.52
CA GLY A 115 -11.31 -15.96 23.48
C GLY A 115 -10.49 -14.84 22.82
N PRO A 116 -10.84 -14.45 21.58
CA PRO A 116 -10.19 -13.36 20.89
C PRO A 116 -10.46 -12.02 21.57
N VAL A 117 -9.48 -11.12 21.51
CA VAL A 117 -9.62 -9.72 21.93
C VAL A 117 -9.16 -8.83 20.79
N VAL A 118 -9.99 -7.86 20.43
CA VAL A 118 -9.73 -6.95 19.32
C VAL A 118 -9.23 -5.61 19.87
N VAL A 119 -8.10 -5.12 19.36
CA VAL A 119 -7.55 -3.82 19.71
C VAL A 119 -7.58 -2.92 18.48
N LEU A 120 -8.40 -1.89 18.53
CA LEU A 120 -8.55 -0.86 17.51
C LEU A 120 -7.57 0.27 17.83
N ILE A 121 -6.58 0.47 16.97
CA ILE A 121 -5.58 1.53 17.08
C ILE A 121 -5.95 2.61 16.06
N ASP A 122 -6.52 3.72 16.55
CA ASP A 122 -6.82 4.87 15.70
C ASP A 122 -5.60 5.80 15.59
N GLU A 123 -5.52 6.49 14.46
CA GLU A 123 -4.45 7.40 14.10
C GLU A 123 -3.04 6.80 14.34
N ALA A 124 -2.84 5.59 13.82
CA ALA A 124 -1.65 4.76 14.07
C ALA A 124 -0.30 5.40 13.66
N SER A 125 -0.29 6.55 12.97
CA SER A 125 0.92 7.23 12.51
C SER A 125 1.46 8.34 13.42
N THR A 126 0.96 8.48 14.64
CA THR A 126 1.23 9.66 15.49
C THR A 126 2.39 9.49 16.46
N ILE A 127 3.03 8.33 16.52
CA ILE A 127 4.25 8.14 17.32
C ILE A 127 5.40 8.87 16.61
N ASP A 128 5.75 10.07 17.09
CA ASP A 128 6.72 10.94 16.43
C ASP A 128 8.16 10.38 16.47
N ASN A 129 8.57 9.79 17.59
CA ASN A 129 9.91 9.24 17.74
C ASN A 129 10.08 7.97 16.89
N ASP A 130 10.94 8.04 15.87
CA ASP A 130 11.18 6.95 14.91
C ASP A 130 11.63 5.65 15.58
N GLN A 131 12.51 5.72 16.59
CA GLN A 131 12.98 4.53 17.30
C GLN A 131 11.84 3.88 18.07
N TRP A 132 11.04 4.68 18.79
CA TRP A 132 9.90 4.18 19.56
C TRP A 132 8.82 3.61 18.64
N ARG A 133 8.56 4.28 17.51
CA ARG A 133 7.62 3.80 16.49
C ARG A 133 8.04 2.45 15.93
N ASN A 134 9.32 2.28 15.58
CA ASN A 134 9.84 1.00 15.09
C ASN A 134 9.79 -0.11 16.15
N SER A 135 10.15 0.19 17.40
CA SER A 135 10.06 -0.77 18.50
C SER A 135 8.62 -1.17 18.79
N PHE A 136 7.70 -0.21 18.86
CA PHE A 136 6.28 -0.45 19.15
C PHE A 136 5.64 -1.37 18.12
N PHE A 137 5.76 -1.02 16.83
CA PHE A 137 5.19 -1.82 15.75
C PHE A 137 5.93 -3.14 15.54
N GLY A 138 7.25 -3.17 15.77
CA GLY A 138 8.05 -4.40 15.73
C GLY A 138 7.63 -5.42 16.79
N GLN A 139 7.31 -4.98 18.00
CA GLN A 139 6.80 -5.86 19.05
C GLN A 139 5.40 -6.40 18.72
N LEU A 140 4.51 -5.57 18.16
CA LEU A 140 3.24 -6.07 17.63
C LEU A 140 3.46 -7.11 16.52
N ARG A 141 4.39 -6.88 15.60
CA ARG A 141 4.74 -7.84 14.55
C ARG A 141 5.25 -9.16 15.13
N ALA A 142 6.04 -9.11 16.21
CA ALA A 142 6.54 -10.28 16.92
C ALA A 142 5.41 -11.11 17.55
N ILE A 143 4.46 -10.47 18.24
CA ILE A 143 3.25 -11.12 18.78
C ILE A 143 2.51 -11.88 17.67
N SER A 144 2.40 -11.31 16.47
CA SER A 144 1.76 -12.01 15.35
C SER A 144 2.54 -13.23 14.86
N SER A 145 3.88 -13.16 14.81
CA SER A 145 4.74 -14.29 14.44
C SER A 145 4.60 -15.48 15.39
N GLU A 146 4.46 -15.22 16.69
CA GLU A 146 4.35 -16.26 17.72
C GLU A 146 3.05 -17.08 17.62
N ARG A 147 2.04 -16.55 16.92
CA ARG A 147 0.68 -17.13 16.87
C ARG A 147 0.66 -18.59 16.40
N ALA A 148 1.57 -18.99 15.52
CA ALA A 148 1.63 -20.36 14.99
C ALA A 148 2.10 -21.39 16.03
N ALA A 149 2.99 -20.99 16.94
CA ALA A 149 3.60 -21.87 17.94
C ALA A 149 3.01 -21.71 19.35
N ALA A 150 2.17 -20.69 19.56
CA ALA A 150 1.65 -20.36 20.89
C ALA A 150 0.47 -21.24 21.32
N ASP A 151 0.30 -21.41 22.63
CA ASP A 151 -0.85 -22.09 23.23
C ASP A 151 -2.13 -21.24 23.13
N ASP A 152 -3.30 -21.86 23.25
CA ASP A 152 -4.60 -21.19 23.03
C ASP A 152 -4.88 -20.02 23.98
N GLY A 153 -4.28 -20.01 25.18
CA GLY A 153 -4.37 -18.91 26.14
C GLY A 153 -3.39 -17.76 25.89
N HIS A 154 -2.40 -17.94 25.01
CA HIS A 154 -1.35 -16.96 24.76
C HIS A 154 -1.86 -15.75 23.99
N ILE A 155 -1.32 -14.56 24.28
CA ILE A 155 -1.80 -13.30 23.67
C ILE A 155 -1.70 -13.32 22.14
N ALA A 156 -0.72 -14.01 21.58
CA ALA A 156 -0.51 -14.15 20.13
C ALA A 156 -1.71 -14.80 19.41
N LYS A 157 -2.36 -15.79 20.04
CA LYS A 157 -3.56 -16.42 19.51
C LYS A 157 -4.83 -15.62 19.79
N ARG A 158 -4.83 -14.80 20.85
CA ARG A 158 -6.00 -14.03 21.27
C ARG A 158 -6.12 -12.67 20.59
N LEU A 159 -5.02 -11.95 20.38
CA LEU A 159 -5.04 -10.58 19.89
C LEU A 159 -5.31 -10.46 18.39
N ARG A 160 -6.20 -9.54 18.03
CA ARG A 160 -6.42 -9.05 16.66
C ARG A 160 -6.30 -7.54 16.67
N PHE A 161 -5.58 -6.98 15.71
CA PHE A 161 -5.43 -5.53 15.61
C PHE A 161 -6.15 -4.96 14.39
N VAL A 162 -6.75 -3.79 14.57
CA VAL A 162 -7.16 -2.90 13.47
C VAL A 162 -6.31 -1.65 13.58
N PHE A 163 -5.48 -1.37 12.58
CA PHE A 163 -4.70 -0.13 12.50
C PHE A 163 -5.43 0.83 11.57
N ALA A 164 -5.87 1.98 12.07
CA ALA A 164 -6.53 3.00 11.27
C ALA A 164 -5.68 4.27 11.15
N GLY A 165 -5.75 4.95 10.00
CA GLY A 165 -5.10 6.25 9.86
C GLY A 165 -4.98 6.76 8.43
N THR A 166 -4.26 7.87 8.30
CA THR A 166 -3.97 8.54 7.02
C THR A 166 -2.46 8.66 6.80
N PHE A 167 -1.82 7.54 6.47
CA PHE A 167 -0.36 7.43 6.34
C PHE A 167 0.06 6.46 5.23
N ARG A 168 1.38 6.38 5.01
CA ARG A 168 2.02 5.41 4.10
C ARG A 168 2.61 4.28 4.93
N PRO A 169 2.01 3.08 4.91
CA PRO A 169 2.54 1.94 5.64
C PRO A 169 4.02 1.69 5.30
N GLU A 170 4.38 1.88 4.04
CA GLU A 170 5.73 1.64 3.50
C GLU A 170 6.80 2.59 4.05
N ARG A 171 6.41 3.77 4.56
CA ARG A 171 7.33 4.77 5.13
C ARG A 171 7.16 4.96 6.64
N LEU A 172 6.15 4.36 7.26
CA LEU A 172 5.88 4.58 8.68
C LEU A 172 6.87 3.79 9.57
N VAL A 173 7.18 2.55 9.19
CA VAL A 173 7.98 1.61 9.98
C VAL A 173 8.93 0.87 9.04
N ALA A 174 10.13 0.49 9.51
CA ALA A 174 11.02 -0.36 8.75
C ALA A 174 10.35 -1.69 8.40
N GLU A 175 10.58 -2.19 7.19
CA GLU A 175 9.87 -3.36 6.64
C GLU A 175 9.90 -4.58 7.56
N ALA A 176 11.07 -4.89 8.13
CA ALA A 176 11.25 -6.02 9.05
C ALA A 176 10.38 -5.92 10.33
N ASN A 177 10.07 -4.69 10.76
CA ASN A 177 9.30 -4.40 11.96
C ASN A 177 7.83 -4.10 11.66
N SER A 178 7.42 -4.04 10.39
CA SER A 178 6.10 -3.58 10.00
C SER A 178 5.03 -4.67 10.19
N PRO A 179 4.03 -4.47 11.08
CA PRO A 179 2.86 -5.35 11.17
C PRO A 179 1.89 -5.12 10.01
N PHE A 180 2.05 -4.05 9.22
CA PHE A 180 1.12 -3.69 8.16
C PHE A 180 1.16 -4.66 6.97
N ASN A 181 2.31 -5.32 6.73
CA ASN A 181 2.51 -6.23 5.60
C ASN A 181 1.71 -7.55 5.73
N ILE A 182 1.33 -7.90 6.96
CA ILE A 182 0.53 -9.10 7.27
C ILE A 182 -0.94 -8.76 7.53
N CYS A 183 -1.32 -7.48 7.46
CA CYS A 183 -2.68 -7.04 7.64
C CYS A 183 -3.45 -7.16 6.33
N GLU A 184 -4.74 -7.47 6.43
CA GLU A 184 -5.67 -7.25 5.33
C GLU A 184 -5.87 -5.74 5.17
N ARG A 185 -5.59 -5.21 3.98
CA ARG A 185 -5.76 -3.78 3.70
C ARG A 185 -7.22 -3.51 3.32
N ILE A 186 -7.86 -2.61 4.04
CA ILE A 186 -9.18 -2.09 3.72
C ILE A 186 -9.07 -0.58 3.53
N ASP A 187 -9.49 -0.09 2.36
CA ASP A 187 -9.55 1.33 2.09
C ASP A 187 -10.98 1.85 2.32
N THR A 188 -11.13 3.04 2.92
CA THR A 188 -12.46 3.66 3.09
C THR A 188 -13.08 4.01 1.75
N ALA A 189 -14.40 3.79 1.64
CA ALA A 189 -15.18 4.18 0.47
C ALA A 189 -15.82 5.57 0.64
N ASP A 190 -16.06 6.21 -0.49
CA ASP A 190 -16.89 7.42 -0.61
C ASP A 190 -18.38 7.06 -0.55
N LEU A 191 -19.20 8.05 -0.22
CA LEU A 191 -20.65 7.98 -0.32
C LEU A 191 -21.07 7.97 -1.78
N VAL A 192 -21.92 7.02 -2.16
CA VAL A 192 -22.54 7.07 -3.49
C VAL A 192 -23.74 8.02 -3.47
N VAL A 193 -24.22 8.43 -4.66
CA VAL A 193 -25.37 9.35 -4.80
C VAL A 193 -26.58 8.87 -3.97
N ASN A 194 -26.85 7.56 -3.93
CA ASN A 194 -27.95 7.00 -3.15
C ASN A 194 -27.76 7.15 -1.62
N ASP A 195 -26.52 7.20 -1.13
CA ASP A 195 -26.24 7.46 0.29
C ASP A 195 -26.45 8.94 0.60
N ILE A 196 -26.02 9.82 -0.30
CA ILE A 196 -26.23 11.28 -0.19
C ILE A 196 -27.72 11.61 -0.23
N GLN A 197 -28.48 10.96 -1.11
CA GLN A 197 -29.94 11.11 -1.17
C GLN A 197 -30.58 10.74 0.17
N ARG A 198 -30.21 9.60 0.77
CA ARG A 198 -30.71 9.20 2.08
C ARG A 198 -30.36 10.20 3.18
N LEU A 199 -29.17 10.78 3.15
CA LEU A 199 -28.77 11.85 4.08
C LEU A 199 -29.58 13.15 3.85
N ALA A 200 -29.84 13.51 2.59
CA ALA A 200 -30.64 14.67 2.23
C ALA A 200 -32.11 14.52 2.66
N GLU A 201 -32.69 13.33 2.47
CA GLU A 201 -34.03 12.97 2.97
C GLU A 201 -34.12 13.13 4.50
N ARG A 202 -33.14 12.58 5.23
CA ARG A 202 -33.07 12.70 6.70
C ARG A 202 -32.85 14.12 7.17
N GLY A 203 -32.11 14.92 6.40
CA GLY A 203 -31.92 16.34 6.63
C GLY A 203 -33.20 17.18 6.42
N GLY A 204 -34.24 16.61 5.82
CA GLY A 204 -35.47 17.34 5.50
C GLY A 204 -35.34 18.27 4.30
N LEU A 205 -34.41 17.98 3.37
CA LEU A 205 -34.25 18.76 2.15
C LEU A 205 -35.38 18.50 1.15
N ALA A 206 -35.79 19.55 0.43
CA ALA A 206 -36.68 19.42 -0.71
C ALA A 206 -35.94 18.78 -1.90
N ASN A 207 -36.66 18.00 -2.71
CA ASN A 207 -36.12 17.25 -3.86
C ASN A 207 -34.78 16.52 -3.61
N PRO A 208 -34.71 15.60 -2.62
CA PRO A 208 -33.46 14.91 -2.26
C PRO A 208 -32.68 14.26 -3.42
N PRO A 209 -33.31 13.62 -4.43
CA PRO A 209 -32.57 13.01 -5.54
C PRO A 209 -31.77 14.03 -6.37
N GLU A 210 -32.35 15.20 -6.61
CA GLU A 210 -31.73 16.27 -7.40
C GLU A 210 -30.59 16.90 -6.61
N VAL A 211 -30.84 17.26 -5.35
CA VAL A 211 -29.83 17.85 -4.46
C VAL A 211 -28.66 16.90 -4.23
N ALA A 212 -28.92 15.60 -4.07
CA ALA A 212 -27.86 14.60 -3.92
C ALA A 212 -26.94 14.52 -5.14
N THR A 213 -27.50 14.65 -6.34
CA THR A 213 -26.73 14.70 -7.59
C THR A 213 -25.87 15.97 -7.65
N MET A 214 -26.44 17.14 -7.33
CA MET A 214 -25.70 18.40 -7.30
C MET A 214 -24.54 18.38 -6.29
N ILE A 215 -24.78 17.86 -5.08
CA ILE A 215 -23.76 17.72 -4.03
C ILE A 215 -22.64 16.79 -4.52
N HIS A 216 -23.00 15.61 -5.04
CA HIS A 216 -22.02 14.64 -5.51
C HIS A 216 -21.18 15.20 -6.66
N GLU A 217 -21.76 15.97 -7.57
CA GLU A 217 -21.03 16.64 -8.64
C GLU A 217 -20.04 17.71 -8.14
N ALA A 218 -20.40 18.42 -7.06
CA ALA A 218 -19.56 19.49 -6.51
C ALA A 218 -18.36 18.95 -5.72
N VAL A 219 -18.59 17.98 -4.82
CA VAL A 219 -17.58 17.55 -3.83
C VAL A 219 -17.34 16.03 -3.81
N GLY A 220 -17.94 15.29 -4.73
CA GLY A 220 -17.89 13.83 -4.74
C GLY A 220 -18.63 13.24 -3.54
N GLY A 221 -18.19 12.06 -3.10
CA GLY A 221 -18.80 11.33 -1.98
C GLY A 221 -18.10 11.50 -0.63
N GLN A 222 -17.24 12.51 -0.44
CA GLN A 222 -16.52 12.67 0.81
C GLN A 222 -17.49 13.02 1.96
N PRO A 223 -17.60 12.20 3.03
CA PRO A 223 -18.64 12.37 4.05
C PRO A 223 -18.71 13.77 4.68
N TYR A 224 -17.56 14.34 5.06
CA TYR A 224 -17.52 15.67 5.67
C TYR A 224 -17.96 16.78 4.71
N LEU A 225 -17.52 16.75 3.45
CA LEU A 225 -17.91 17.77 2.46
C LEU A 225 -19.39 17.64 2.09
N VAL A 226 -19.88 16.41 1.94
CA VAL A 226 -21.30 16.12 1.71
C VAL A 226 -22.15 16.70 2.84
N GLN A 227 -21.84 16.39 4.10
CA GLN A 227 -22.61 16.90 5.24
C GLN A 227 -22.52 18.43 5.38
N ARG A 228 -21.39 19.04 5.05
CA ARG A 228 -21.23 20.50 4.98
C ARG A 228 -22.17 21.12 3.95
N LEU A 229 -22.22 20.56 2.74
CA LEU A 229 -23.12 21.06 1.70
C LEU A 229 -24.58 20.84 2.06
N ILE A 230 -24.95 19.66 2.61
CA ILE A 230 -26.32 19.43 3.10
C ILE A 230 -26.69 20.51 4.12
N GLN A 231 -25.83 20.79 5.11
CA GLN A 231 -26.10 21.82 6.10
C GLN A 231 -26.26 23.22 5.46
N ALA A 232 -25.43 23.55 4.47
CA ALA A 232 -25.49 24.85 3.80
C ALA A 232 -26.78 25.08 2.99
N ILE A 233 -27.42 24.00 2.52
CA ILE A 233 -28.66 24.04 1.74
C ILE A 233 -29.91 24.04 2.64
N LEU A 234 -29.79 23.65 3.92
CA LEU A 234 -30.94 23.62 4.83
C LEU A 234 -31.59 25.01 4.95
N GLY A 235 -32.86 25.10 4.55
CA GLY A 235 -33.64 26.33 4.62
C GLY A 235 -33.33 27.35 3.52
N THR A 236 -32.67 26.94 2.42
CA THR A 236 -32.46 27.80 1.24
C THR A 236 -33.48 27.49 0.15
N ASP A 237 -33.90 28.53 -0.59
CA ASP A 237 -34.78 28.39 -1.75
C ASP A 237 -34.00 28.06 -3.05
N ASP A 238 -32.69 28.32 -3.05
CA ASP A 238 -31.77 28.02 -4.17
C ASP A 238 -30.61 27.12 -3.67
N PRO A 239 -30.76 25.79 -3.77
CA PRO A 239 -29.72 24.84 -3.43
C PRO A 239 -28.44 24.99 -4.25
N GLN A 240 -28.56 25.36 -5.53
CA GLN A 240 -27.42 25.43 -6.44
C GLN A 240 -26.50 26.60 -6.06
N ALA A 241 -27.07 27.77 -5.79
CA ALA A 241 -26.31 28.92 -5.31
C ALA A 241 -25.67 28.65 -3.94
N ALA A 242 -26.39 27.98 -3.03
CA ALA A 242 -25.87 27.63 -1.70
C ALA A 242 -24.67 26.67 -1.80
N ILE A 243 -24.73 25.66 -2.67
CA ILE A 243 -23.62 24.73 -2.93
C ILE A 243 -22.40 25.48 -3.46
N ALA A 244 -22.58 26.35 -4.46
CA ALA A 244 -21.48 27.10 -5.05
C ALA A 244 -20.79 28.00 -4.00
N ALA A 245 -21.58 28.76 -3.23
CA ALA A 245 -21.08 29.63 -2.19
C ALA A 245 -20.33 28.86 -1.08
N GLU A 246 -20.84 27.70 -0.66
CA GLU A 246 -20.15 26.88 0.34
C GLU A 246 -18.89 26.20 -0.22
N ALA A 247 -18.89 25.77 -1.47
CA ALA A 247 -17.69 25.24 -2.13
C ALA A 247 -16.57 26.30 -2.18
N ASP A 248 -16.92 27.55 -2.50
CA ASP A 248 -15.97 28.67 -2.49
C ASP A 248 -15.44 28.95 -1.08
N ARG A 249 -16.30 28.94 -0.06
CA ARG A 249 -15.85 29.05 1.35
C ARG A 249 -14.92 27.92 1.75
N LEU A 250 -15.25 26.68 1.37
CA LEU A 250 -14.43 25.50 1.67
C LEU A 250 -13.06 25.57 1.00
N SER A 251 -12.96 26.14 -0.21
CA SER A 251 -11.69 26.29 -0.93
C SER A 251 -10.62 27.04 -0.11
N THR A 252 -11.04 27.98 0.74
CA THR A 252 -10.16 28.77 1.62
C THR A 252 -10.10 28.26 3.06
N SER A 253 -10.76 27.13 3.36
CA SER A 253 -10.77 26.55 4.71
C SER A 253 -9.41 26.02 5.13
N ASP A 254 -9.13 26.05 6.44
CA ASP A 254 -7.92 25.47 7.02
C ASP A 254 -7.76 23.99 6.69
N HIS A 255 -8.86 23.24 6.63
CA HIS A 255 -8.84 21.81 6.31
C HIS A 255 -8.24 21.55 4.92
N ILE A 256 -8.78 22.20 3.89
CA ILE A 256 -8.33 22.03 2.50
C ILE A 256 -6.96 22.65 2.30
N SER A 257 -6.70 23.81 2.92
CA SER A 257 -5.38 24.45 2.88
C SER A 257 -4.29 23.56 3.48
N ASN A 258 -4.56 22.91 4.62
CA ASN A 258 -3.63 21.98 5.25
C ASN A 258 -3.40 20.72 4.39
N LEU A 259 -4.45 20.21 3.75
CA LEU A 259 -4.38 19.09 2.82
C LEU A 259 -3.42 19.37 1.66
N PHE A 260 -3.62 20.49 0.96
CA PHE A 260 -2.76 20.89 -0.16
C PHE A 260 -1.37 21.33 0.28
N ARG A 261 -1.21 21.93 1.48
CA ARG A 261 0.13 22.20 2.05
C ARG A 261 0.92 20.91 2.27
N ARG A 262 0.26 19.83 2.72
CA ARG A 262 0.89 18.51 2.86
C ARG A 262 1.30 17.91 1.50
N VAL A 263 0.51 18.11 0.46
CA VAL A 263 0.87 17.72 -0.91
C VAL A 263 2.09 18.51 -1.40
N LEU A 264 2.07 19.84 -1.25
CA LEU A 264 3.18 20.72 -1.67
C LEU A 264 4.46 20.44 -0.90
N GLY A 265 4.37 20.00 0.35
CA GLY A 265 5.50 19.62 1.18
C GLY A 265 6.25 18.35 0.73
N ASP A 266 5.68 17.53 -0.16
CA ASP A 266 6.38 16.39 -0.76
C ASP A 266 6.48 16.57 -2.27
N ALA A 267 7.71 16.75 -2.77
CA ALA A 267 7.98 17.01 -4.18
C ALA A 267 7.37 15.97 -5.15
N ALA A 268 7.27 14.70 -4.75
CA ALA A 268 6.66 13.69 -5.62
C ALA A 268 5.13 13.80 -5.66
N LEU A 269 4.48 14.05 -4.51
CA LEU A 269 3.05 14.30 -4.49
C LEU A 269 2.71 15.55 -5.30
N SER A 270 3.46 16.63 -5.05
CA SER A 270 3.32 17.89 -5.77
C SER A 270 3.41 17.68 -7.29
N GLY A 271 4.44 16.98 -7.77
CA GLY A 271 4.60 16.72 -9.19
C GLY A 271 3.48 15.88 -9.82
N ILE A 272 2.94 14.89 -9.10
CA ILE A 272 1.80 14.10 -9.60
C ILE A 272 0.55 14.99 -9.68
N VAL A 273 0.28 15.79 -8.64
CA VAL A 273 -0.86 16.71 -8.61
C VAL A 273 -0.75 17.78 -9.69
N SER A 274 0.45 18.32 -9.93
CA SER A 274 0.73 19.25 -11.03
C SER A 274 0.47 18.65 -12.41
N SER A 275 0.86 17.39 -12.61
CA SER A 275 0.59 16.69 -13.87
C SER A 275 -0.93 16.55 -14.10
N ALA A 276 -1.68 16.17 -13.08
CA ALA A 276 -3.14 16.12 -13.15
C ALA A 276 -3.78 17.50 -13.35
N ALA A 277 -3.27 18.55 -12.67
CA ALA A 277 -3.78 19.92 -12.75
C ALA A 277 -3.59 20.55 -14.14
N THR A 278 -2.56 20.14 -14.87
CA THR A 278 -2.28 20.60 -16.25
C THR A 278 -3.05 19.80 -17.31
N GLY A 279 -3.98 18.93 -16.90
CA GLY A 279 -4.80 18.12 -17.79
C GLY A 279 -4.08 16.92 -18.41
N GLN A 280 -2.86 16.60 -17.96
CA GLN A 280 -2.17 15.40 -18.41
C GLN A 280 -2.81 14.16 -17.76
N PRO A 281 -3.07 13.09 -18.53
CA PRO A 281 -3.44 11.81 -17.95
C PRO A 281 -2.34 11.35 -16.99
N VAL A 282 -2.72 10.83 -15.83
CA VAL A 282 -1.79 10.25 -14.86
C VAL A 282 -2.09 8.76 -14.75
N PRO A 283 -1.47 7.90 -15.58
CA PRO A 283 -1.67 6.46 -15.52
C PRO A 283 -1.28 5.91 -14.15
N LEU A 284 -2.06 4.93 -13.68
CA LEU A 284 -1.73 4.20 -12.46
C LEU A 284 -0.48 3.36 -12.70
N ALA A 285 0.54 3.60 -11.90
CA ALA A 285 1.75 2.80 -11.87
C ALA A 285 1.67 1.80 -10.72
N ALA A 286 1.76 0.51 -11.06
CA ALA A 286 1.83 -0.55 -10.05
C ALA A 286 3.03 -0.30 -9.11
N GLY A 287 2.78 -0.36 -7.80
CA GLY A 287 3.82 -0.14 -6.78
C GLY A 287 4.17 1.33 -6.49
N ASN A 288 3.56 2.32 -7.17
CA ASN A 288 3.84 3.72 -6.88
C ASN A 288 3.18 4.15 -5.55
N GLU A 289 3.99 4.22 -4.49
CA GLU A 289 3.54 4.59 -3.15
C GLU A 289 3.03 6.05 -3.06
N ASP A 290 3.58 6.98 -3.86
CA ASP A 290 3.15 8.38 -3.87
C ASP A 290 1.72 8.49 -4.46
N GLN A 291 1.45 7.78 -5.56
CA GLN A 291 0.12 7.66 -6.16
C GLN A 291 -0.90 7.01 -5.20
N ARG A 292 -0.51 5.90 -4.56
CA ARG A 292 -1.37 5.25 -3.54
C ARG A 292 -1.65 6.20 -2.38
N PHE A 293 -0.66 6.95 -1.95
CA PHE A 293 -0.81 7.88 -0.86
C PHE A 293 -1.71 9.06 -1.21
N LEU A 294 -1.69 9.58 -2.44
CA LEU A 294 -2.66 10.61 -2.86
C LEU A 294 -4.11 10.13 -2.76
N VAL A 295 -4.35 8.84 -2.99
CA VAL A 295 -5.67 8.21 -2.80
C VAL A 295 -6.02 8.09 -1.33
N VAL A 296 -5.09 7.62 -0.50
CA VAL A 296 -5.27 7.55 0.97
C VAL A 296 -5.44 8.95 1.57
N LEU A 297 -4.76 9.95 1.04
CA LEU A 297 -4.81 11.33 1.47
C LEU A 297 -6.13 12.01 1.08
N GLY A 298 -6.86 11.46 0.11
CA GLY A 298 -8.19 11.92 -0.32
C GLY A 298 -8.18 12.93 -1.45
N VAL A 299 -7.00 13.32 -1.95
CA VAL A 299 -6.91 14.31 -3.04
C VAL A 299 -7.27 13.70 -4.39
N MET A 300 -6.89 12.43 -4.57
CA MET A 300 -7.08 11.69 -5.82
C MET A 300 -7.92 10.44 -5.62
N GLU A 301 -8.46 9.91 -6.70
CA GLU A 301 -9.11 8.60 -6.79
C GLU A 301 -8.60 7.82 -7.99
N ARG A 302 -8.83 6.50 -7.98
CA ARG A 302 -8.50 5.61 -9.09
C ARG A 302 -9.73 5.43 -9.97
N ARG A 303 -9.64 5.77 -11.25
CA ARG A 303 -10.73 5.58 -12.21
C ARG A 303 -10.17 5.18 -13.57
N ALA A 304 -10.70 4.09 -14.12
CA ALA A 304 -10.37 3.60 -15.47
C ALA A 304 -8.85 3.55 -15.77
N GLY A 305 -8.04 3.04 -14.83
CA GLY A 305 -6.59 2.91 -15.01
C GLY A 305 -5.78 4.20 -14.80
N ASN A 306 -6.42 5.32 -14.45
CA ASN A 306 -5.77 6.62 -14.22
C ASN A 306 -6.08 7.17 -12.83
N LEU A 307 -5.28 8.15 -12.39
CA LEU A 307 -5.60 9.02 -11.27
C LEU A 307 -6.39 10.23 -11.74
N HIS A 308 -7.45 10.53 -10.99
CA HIS A 308 -8.26 11.72 -11.15
C HIS A 308 -8.36 12.45 -9.82
N PHE A 309 -8.55 13.77 -9.85
CA PHE A 309 -8.95 14.50 -8.65
C PHE A 309 -10.25 13.89 -8.12
N ARG A 310 -10.30 13.65 -6.81
CA ARG A 310 -11.43 12.99 -6.17
C ARG A 310 -12.75 13.77 -6.30
N ASN A 311 -12.66 15.09 -6.45
CA ASN A 311 -13.81 15.95 -6.71
C ASN A 311 -13.43 17.24 -7.45
N ARG A 312 -14.45 17.97 -7.90
CA ARG A 312 -14.28 19.25 -8.64
C ARG A 312 -13.63 20.32 -7.78
N LEU A 313 -13.96 20.40 -6.49
CA LEU A 313 -13.35 21.35 -5.55
C LEU A 313 -11.82 21.19 -5.50
N TYR A 314 -11.32 19.95 -5.40
CA TYR A 314 -9.89 19.66 -5.37
C TYR A 314 -9.21 19.89 -6.72
N ALA A 315 -9.89 19.57 -7.82
CA ALA A 315 -9.41 19.91 -9.15
C ALA A 315 -9.24 21.43 -9.30
N HIS A 316 -10.25 22.21 -8.92
CA HIS A 316 -10.23 23.67 -8.97
C HIS A 316 -9.10 24.25 -8.11
N MET A 317 -8.94 23.75 -6.88
CA MET A 317 -7.86 24.16 -5.98
C MET A 317 -6.47 23.93 -6.59
N ALA A 318 -6.26 22.77 -7.22
CA ALA A 318 -4.99 22.45 -7.84
C ALA A 318 -4.73 23.27 -9.11
N THR A 319 -5.74 23.48 -9.96
CA THR A 319 -5.61 24.23 -11.22
C THR A 319 -5.44 25.72 -10.99
N SER A 320 -6.08 26.27 -9.96
CA SER A 320 -6.04 27.70 -9.63
C SER A 320 -4.80 28.10 -8.83
N SER A 321 -4.07 27.14 -8.26
CA SER A 321 -2.85 27.43 -7.49
C SER A 321 -1.62 27.51 -8.40
N PRO A 322 -0.90 28.67 -8.43
CA PRO A 322 0.33 28.83 -9.21
C PRO A 322 1.43 27.83 -8.82
N GLN A 323 1.38 27.34 -7.59
CA GLN A 323 2.38 26.41 -7.05
C GLN A 323 2.31 25.05 -7.72
N PHE A 324 1.14 24.64 -8.23
CA PHE A 324 1.00 23.41 -9.02
C PHE A 324 1.19 23.66 -10.52
N SER A 325 0.96 24.88 -11.01
CA SER A 325 1.16 25.24 -12.41
C SER A 325 2.65 25.35 -12.81
N GLN A 326 3.54 25.61 -11.84
CA GLN A 326 4.97 25.83 -12.08
C GLN A 326 5.86 24.60 -11.80
N VAL A 327 5.33 23.50 -11.26
CA VAL A 327 6.13 22.31 -10.99
C VAL A 327 6.38 21.60 -12.30
N ALA A 328 7.63 21.66 -12.79
CA ALA A 328 8.09 20.80 -13.87
C ALA A 328 7.73 19.34 -13.53
N ALA A 329 7.22 18.60 -14.53
CA ALA A 329 6.81 17.21 -14.37
C ALA A 329 7.82 16.43 -13.51
N PRO A 330 7.38 15.71 -12.47
CA PRO A 330 8.28 15.06 -11.56
C PRO A 330 9.14 14.07 -12.35
N VAL A 331 10.45 14.17 -12.18
CA VAL A 331 11.37 13.10 -12.58
C VAL A 331 10.89 11.84 -11.84
N ALA A 332 10.42 10.83 -12.57
CA ALA A 332 9.96 9.58 -11.98
C ALA A 332 11.00 9.08 -10.96
N ARG A 333 10.61 9.03 -9.67
CA ARG A 333 11.51 8.55 -8.61
C ARG A 333 11.89 7.10 -8.93
N ARG A 334 13.19 6.86 -9.10
CA ARG A 334 13.77 5.54 -9.36
C ARG A 334 13.45 4.59 -8.20
N ALA A 335 12.82 3.45 -8.49
CA ALA A 335 12.56 2.41 -7.50
C ALA A 335 13.90 1.94 -6.89
N VAL A 336 14.03 1.95 -5.56
CA VAL A 336 15.30 1.56 -4.92
C VAL A 336 15.48 0.05 -5.07
N LEU A 337 16.56 -0.37 -5.74
CA LEU A 337 16.95 -1.77 -5.85
C LEU A 337 18.05 -2.10 -4.84
N PHE A 338 17.99 -3.31 -4.28
CA PHE A 338 18.96 -3.83 -3.32
C PHE A 338 19.72 -5.01 -3.93
N PRO A 339 21.04 -5.12 -3.68
CA PRO A 339 21.76 -6.36 -3.96
C PRO A 339 21.14 -7.50 -3.15
N LEU A 340 20.95 -8.65 -3.76
CA LEU A 340 20.49 -9.85 -3.07
C LEU A 340 21.66 -10.46 -2.30
N GLU A 341 21.39 -11.04 -1.14
CA GLU A 341 22.39 -11.81 -0.40
C GLU A 341 22.80 -13.06 -1.18
N LEU A 342 24.06 -13.51 -1.03
CA LEU A 342 24.57 -14.69 -1.74
C LEU A 342 23.74 -15.95 -1.44
N THR A 343 23.15 -16.04 -0.26
CA THR A 343 22.25 -17.13 0.16
C THR A 343 21.00 -17.26 -0.72
N ARG A 344 20.56 -16.17 -1.37
CA ARG A 344 19.46 -16.21 -2.35
C ARG A 344 19.81 -17.01 -3.61
N PHE A 345 21.09 -17.25 -3.87
CA PHE A 345 21.57 -18.03 -5.01
C PHE A 345 21.91 -19.49 -4.65
N GLN A 346 21.50 -19.96 -3.46
CA GLN A 346 21.83 -21.31 -2.98
C GLN A 346 21.32 -22.44 -3.88
N ASN A 347 20.22 -22.20 -4.63
CA ASN A 347 19.65 -23.16 -5.57
C ASN A 347 20.45 -23.27 -6.88
N VAL A 348 21.40 -22.36 -7.14
CA VAL A 348 22.33 -22.46 -8.28
C VAL A 348 23.47 -23.37 -7.89
N THR A 349 23.44 -24.64 -8.28
CA THR A 349 24.35 -25.66 -7.73
C THR A 349 25.80 -25.52 -8.19
N ASP A 350 26.03 -25.12 -9.43
CA ASP A 350 27.35 -24.87 -10.02
C ASP A 350 27.98 -23.63 -9.37
N THR A 351 29.14 -23.81 -8.76
CA THR A 351 29.81 -22.76 -7.97
C THR A 351 30.25 -21.57 -8.82
N GLN A 352 30.66 -21.81 -10.07
CA GLN A 352 31.09 -20.75 -10.97
C GLN A 352 29.89 -19.96 -11.48
N LEU A 353 28.80 -20.65 -11.88
CA LEU A 353 27.57 -19.98 -12.31
C LEU A 353 26.92 -19.20 -11.16
N ARG A 354 27.00 -19.70 -9.92
CA ARG A 354 26.52 -18.99 -8.72
C ARG A 354 27.28 -17.70 -8.49
N GLU A 355 28.60 -17.73 -8.57
CA GLU A 355 29.45 -16.53 -8.42
C GLU A 355 29.15 -15.51 -9.53
N ILE A 356 29.06 -15.96 -10.79
CA ILE A 356 28.73 -15.12 -11.94
C ILE A 356 27.36 -14.47 -11.75
N ALA A 357 26.34 -15.23 -11.36
CA ALA A 357 24.99 -14.73 -11.17
C ALA A 357 24.92 -13.66 -10.06
N TYR A 358 25.56 -13.94 -8.91
CA TYR A 358 25.63 -13.01 -7.79
C TYR A 358 26.38 -11.72 -8.14
N ALA A 359 27.56 -11.84 -8.76
CA ALA A 359 28.36 -10.69 -9.16
C ALA A 359 27.62 -9.80 -10.19
N ALA A 360 26.95 -10.43 -11.16
CA ALA A 360 26.16 -9.73 -12.17
C ALA A 360 24.95 -9.01 -11.57
N GLN A 361 24.22 -9.64 -10.64
CA GLN A 361 23.10 -9.01 -9.93
C GLN A 361 23.55 -7.81 -9.09
N LYS A 362 24.63 -7.97 -8.31
CA LYS A 362 25.21 -6.90 -7.50
C LYS A 362 25.68 -5.74 -8.37
N GLY A 363 26.36 -6.03 -9.48
CA GLY A 363 26.79 -5.05 -10.47
C GLY A 363 25.62 -4.31 -11.13
N ALA A 364 24.54 -5.01 -11.46
CA ALA A 364 23.33 -4.43 -12.04
C ALA A 364 22.69 -3.40 -11.11
N VAL A 365 22.57 -3.73 -9.81
CA VAL A 365 22.04 -2.81 -8.80
C VAL A 365 22.94 -1.58 -8.66
N GLY A 366 24.27 -1.76 -8.65
CA GLY A 366 25.22 -0.64 -8.63
C GLY A 366 25.08 0.29 -9.84
N ALA A 367 24.99 -0.29 -11.04
CA ALA A 367 24.79 0.46 -12.28
C ALA A 367 23.47 1.24 -12.29
N TYR A 368 22.39 0.63 -11.81
CA TYR A 368 21.09 1.29 -11.69
C TYR A 368 21.12 2.47 -10.72
N ARG A 369 21.77 2.31 -9.56
CA ARG A 369 21.96 3.39 -8.56
C ARG A 369 22.75 4.56 -9.13
N ASN A 370 23.76 4.27 -9.95
CA ASN A 370 24.56 5.26 -10.68
C ASN A 370 23.84 5.80 -11.93
N GLY A 371 22.60 5.36 -12.19
CA GLY A 371 21.75 5.87 -13.24
C GLY A 371 22.02 5.36 -14.64
N SER A 372 22.67 4.21 -14.76
CA SER A 372 22.95 3.50 -16.01
C SER A 372 22.00 2.31 -16.17
N CYS A 373 20.79 2.57 -16.67
CA CYS A 373 19.72 1.59 -16.78
C CYS A 373 20.04 0.49 -17.80
N ARG A 374 20.68 0.82 -18.92
CA ARG A 374 21.16 -0.16 -19.91
C ARG A 374 22.14 -1.17 -19.34
N ILE A 375 23.11 -0.68 -18.57
CA ILE A 375 24.11 -1.54 -17.93
C ILE A 375 23.46 -2.40 -16.83
N ALA A 376 22.48 -1.84 -16.11
CA ALA A 376 21.71 -2.60 -15.15
C ALA A 376 20.91 -3.74 -15.80
N LEU A 377 20.22 -3.48 -16.93
CA LEU A 377 19.51 -4.51 -17.69
C LEU A 377 20.45 -5.62 -18.18
N ALA A 378 21.64 -5.25 -18.67
CA ALA A 378 22.65 -6.24 -19.05
C ALA A 378 23.05 -7.12 -17.87
N GLY A 379 23.33 -6.52 -16.70
CA GLY A 379 23.71 -7.28 -15.50
C GLY A 379 22.61 -8.22 -15.00
N PHE A 380 21.35 -7.77 -14.96
CA PHE A 380 20.22 -8.66 -14.60
C PHE A 380 20.01 -9.77 -15.62
N GLY A 381 20.18 -9.49 -16.91
CA GLY A 381 20.14 -10.50 -17.97
C GLY A 381 21.22 -11.56 -17.80
N THR A 382 22.47 -11.15 -17.55
CA THR A 382 23.59 -12.07 -17.29
C THR A 382 23.34 -12.93 -16.05
N ALA A 383 22.81 -12.35 -14.98
CA ALA A 383 22.49 -13.10 -13.77
C ALA A 383 21.43 -14.18 -14.03
N LEU A 384 20.40 -13.84 -14.80
CA LEU A 384 19.36 -14.78 -15.19
C LEU A 384 19.88 -15.89 -16.12
N GLU A 385 20.73 -15.55 -17.09
CA GLU A 385 21.36 -16.54 -17.98
C GLU A 385 22.10 -17.62 -17.17
N ALA A 386 22.92 -17.21 -16.20
CA ALA A 386 23.66 -18.14 -15.36
C ALA A 386 22.76 -19.05 -14.50
N VAL A 387 21.67 -18.51 -13.95
CA VAL A 387 20.67 -19.28 -13.18
C VAL A 387 19.97 -20.31 -14.05
N LEU A 388 19.55 -19.94 -15.26
CA LEU A 388 18.87 -20.85 -16.19
C LEU A 388 19.81 -21.91 -16.76
N MET A 389 21.08 -21.58 -16.99
CA MET A 389 22.11 -22.53 -17.41
C MET A 389 22.30 -23.64 -16.37
N ASP A 390 22.45 -23.27 -15.09
CA ASP A 390 22.56 -24.25 -14.00
C ASP A 390 21.33 -25.14 -13.92
N PHE A 391 20.13 -24.55 -13.95
CA PHE A 391 18.88 -25.28 -13.90
C PHE A 391 18.78 -26.33 -15.02
N LEU A 392 19.07 -25.95 -16.27
CA LEU A 392 18.98 -26.87 -17.42
C LEU A 392 20.09 -27.92 -17.43
N LYS A 393 21.31 -27.59 -16.99
CA LYS A 393 22.43 -28.55 -16.90
C LYS A 393 22.15 -29.69 -15.92
N ARG A 394 21.31 -29.46 -14.90
CA ARG A 394 20.95 -30.45 -13.89
C ARG A 394 19.86 -31.44 -14.31
N GLN A 395 19.19 -31.19 -15.44
CA GLN A 395 18.05 -32.00 -15.87
C GLN A 395 18.49 -33.34 -16.46
N THR A 396 17.59 -34.33 -16.47
CA THR A 396 17.89 -35.62 -17.10
C THR A 396 18.08 -35.45 -18.60
N ALA A 397 18.76 -36.40 -19.26
CA ALA A 397 18.93 -36.36 -20.72
C ALA A 397 17.58 -36.34 -21.48
N ALA A 398 16.54 -36.96 -20.92
CA ALA A 398 15.19 -36.94 -21.47
C ALA A 398 14.55 -35.55 -21.35
N ASP A 399 14.61 -34.94 -20.17
CA ASP A 399 14.09 -33.58 -19.93
C ASP A 399 14.86 -32.54 -20.74
N LEU A 400 16.18 -32.67 -20.83
CA LEU A 400 16.99 -31.79 -21.65
C LEU A 400 16.62 -31.87 -23.14
N ALA A 401 16.22 -33.06 -23.63
CA ALA A 401 15.70 -33.20 -24.99
C ALA A 401 14.35 -32.49 -25.19
N VAL A 402 13.45 -32.54 -24.18
CA VAL A 402 12.19 -31.77 -24.17
C VAL A 402 12.47 -30.27 -24.19
N ALA A 403 13.38 -29.79 -23.34
CA ALA A 403 13.79 -28.39 -23.30
C ALA A 403 14.42 -27.94 -24.64
N ALA A 404 15.27 -28.78 -25.24
CA ALA A 404 15.93 -28.49 -26.51
C ALA A 404 14.93 -28.41 -27.69
N ALA A 405 13.83 -29.17 -27.63
CA ALA A 405 12.75 -29.14 -28.62
C ALA A 405 11.88 -27.87 -28.53
N ALA A 406 11.80 -27.23 -27.35
CA ALA A 406 11.07 -25.98 -27.14
C ALA A 406 11.79 -24.72 -27.68
N ARG A 407 13.05 -24.85 -28.10
CA ARG A 407 13.88 -23.74 -28.62
C ARG A 407 13.32 -23.19 -29.94
N LEU A 408 13.46 -21.88 -30.15
CA LEU A 408 12.99 -21.20 -31.34
C LEU A 408 14.17 -20.70 -32.19
N ASN A 409 14.27 -21.17 -33.44
CA ASN A 409 15.32 -20.79 -34.39
C ASN A 409 16.76 -20.91 -33.81
N PRO A 410 17.18 -22.10 -33.33
CA PRO A 410 18.52 -22.29 -32.77
C PRO A 410 19.60 -21.96 -33.81
N LYS A 411 20.66 -21.27 -33.37
CA LYS A 411 21.80 -20.94 -34.25
C LYS A 411 22.75 -22.12 -34.40
N ASN A 412 23.60 -22.07 -35.44
CA ASN A 412 24.55 -23.14 -35.76
C ASN A 412 25.54 -23.45 -34.62
N PHE A 413 25.77 -22.51 -33.71
CA PHE A 413 26.63 -22.70 -32.53
C PHE A 413 25.90 -23.26 -31.31
N GLU A 414 24.56 -23.39 -31.34
CA GLU A 414 23.76 -23.86 -30.20
C GLU A 414 23.60 -25.39 -30.22
N VAL A 415 24.43 -26.08 -29.43
CA VAL A 415 24.42 -27.54 -29.29
C VAL A 415 23.24 -28.00 -28.43
N SER A 416 22.38 -28.89 -28.94
CA SER A 416 21.14 -29.34 -28.27
C SER A 416 21.32 -30.02 -26.92
N THR A 417 22.52 -30.53 -26.63
CA THR A 417 22.83 -31.22 -25.37
C THR A 417 23.62 -30.34 -24.40
N ASP A 418 23.93 -29.10 -24.78
CA ASP A 418 24.73 -28.19 -23.98
C ASP A 418 24.02 -26.84 -23.83
N PRO A 419 23.26 -26.63 -22.74
CA PRO A 419 22.60 -25.36 -22.43
C PRO A 419 23.54 -24.15 -22.40
N THR A 420 24.83 -24.33 -22.11
CA THR A 420 25.77 -23.19 -22.04
C THR A 420 26.00 -22.53 -23.40
N SER A 421 25.75 -23.28 -24.48
CA SER A 421 25.79 -22.76 -25.85
C SER A 421 24.53 -22.00 -26.25
N TRP A 422 23.43 -22.10 -25.49
CA TRP A 422 22.13 -21.54 -25.88
C TRP A 422 22.05 -20.05 -25.58
N ASN A 423 21.38 -19.32 -26.47
CA ASN A 423 21.06 -17.93 -26.16
C ASN A 423 19.95 -17.84 -25.08
N LEU A 424 19.84 -16.70 -24.38
CA LEU A 424 18.84 -16.49 -23.31
C LEU A 424 17.40 -16.82 -23.71
N ASN A 425 16.96 -16.52 -24.94
CA ASN A 425 15.60 -16.85 -25.38
C ASN A 425 15.39 -18.37 -25.42
N ASN A 426 16.38 -19.12 -25.91
CA ASN A 426 16.33 -20.57 -25.94
C ASN A 426 16.50 -21.20 -24.56
N LEU A 427 17.28 -20.59 -23.66
CA LEU A 427 17.33 -20.95 -22.24
C LEU A 427 15.95 -20.78 -21.57
N MET A 428 15.33 -19.61 -21.71
CA MET A 428 14.00 -19.33 -21.15
C MET A 428 12.94 -20.29 -21.70
N ARG A 429 12.92 -20.53 -23.01
CA ARG A 429 11.97 -21.46 -23.65
C ARG A 429 12.20 -22.91 -23.22
N GLY A 430 13.45 -23.34 -23.13
CA GLY A 430 13.80 -24.66 -22.63
C GLY A 430 13.36 -24.86 -21.18
N ALA A 431 13.61 -23.87 -20.32
CA ALA A 431 13.18 -23.92 -18.92
C ALA A 431 11.65 -23.95 -18.79
N ARG A 432 10.91 -23.13 -19.56
CA ARG A 432 9.43 -23.18 -19.61
C ARG A 432 8.89 -24.51 -20.13
N GLY A 433 9.62 -25.18 -21.02
CA GLY A 433 9.23 -26.51 -21.52
C GLY A 433 9.22 -27.58 -20.42
N LEU A 434 9.95 -27.35 -19.32
CA LEU A 434 10.05 -28.26 -18.18
C LEU A 434 9.21 -27.84 -16.98
N LEU A 435 9.02 -26.53 -16.82
CA LEU A 435 8.19 -25.93 -15.79
C LEU A 435 6.77 -25.79 -16.34
N ASN A 436 5.87 -26.74 -16.04
CA ASN A 436 4.47 -26.69 -16.46
C ASN A 436 3.89 -25.26 -16.38
N LEU A 437 3.21 -24.82 -17.45
CA LEU A 437 2.55 -23.51 -17.55
C LEU A 437 1.56 -23.30 -16.38
N GLY A 438 2.05 -22.75 -15.27
CA GLY A 438 1.31 -22.58 -14.02
C GLY A 438 2.19 -22.32 -12.79
N THR A 439 3.46 -22.73 -12.78
CA THR A 439 4.35 -22.57 -11.61
C THR A 439 5.37 -21.44 -11.72
N LEU A 440 5.77 -21.01 -12.93
CA LEU A 440 6.73 -19.92 -13.13
C LEU A 440 6.56 -19.30 -14.52
N ASP A 441 6.07 -18.05 -14.60
CA ASP A 441 6.00 -17.30 -15.86
C ASP A 441 7.25 -16.42 -16.01
N ILE A 442 8.21 -16.88 -16.81
CA ILE A 442 9.40 -16.09 -17.19
C ILE A 442 8.98 -15.23 -18.38
N PRO A 443 8.94 -13.89 -18.34
CA PRO A 443 8.39 -13.09 -19.46
C PRO A 443 9.32 -12.95 -20.66
N GLU A 444 8.78 -12.81 -21.88
CA GLU A 444 9.58 -12.74 -23.14
C GLU A 444 10.37 -11.42 -23.34
N ASN A 445 10.04 -10.39 -22.57
CA ASN A 445 10.60 -9.03 -22.67
C ASN A 445 12.10 -8.92 -22.32
N LEU A 446 12.67 -9.90 -21.62
CA LEU A 446 14.10 -9.95 -21.26
C LEU A 446 15.04 -9.90 -22.48
N ARG A 447 14.62 -10.46 -23.62
CA ARG A 447 15.37 -10.38 -24.90
C ARG A 447 15.45 -8.95 -25.43
N GLU A 448 14.35 -8.21 -25.33
CA GLU A 448 14.29 -6.83 -25.79
C GLU A 448 15.26 -5.96 -24.97
N TRP A 449 15.38 -6.24 -23.67
CA TRP A 449 16.24 -5.50 -22.75
C TRP A 449 17.74 -5.70 -22.97
N ARG A 450 18.18 -6.89 -23.37
CA ARG A 450 19.59 -7.11 -23.77
C ARG A 450 19.93 -6.43 -25.09
N ASN A 451 19.00 -6.37 -26.03
CA ASN A 451 19.21 -5.70 -27.32
C ASN A 451 19.28 -4.16 -27.18
N LEU A 452 18.83 -3.61 -26.05
CA LEU A 452 18.84 -2.19 -25.72
C LEU A 452 20.19 -1.66 -25.23
N ILE A 453 21.26 -2.44 -25.33
CA ILE A 453 22.65 -2.00 -25.07
C ILE A 453 23.49 -1.88 -26.34
N HIS A 454 23.07 -2.51 -27.45
CA HIS A 454 23.80 -2.44 -28.72
C HIS A 454 23.47 -1.13 -29.45
N PRO A 455 24.43 -0.22 -29.69
CA PRO A 455 24.13 1.12 -30.23
C PRO A 455 23.34 1.10 -31.54
N GLY A 456 23.69 0.20 -32.47
CA GLY A 456 22.99 0.06 -33.76
C GLY A 456 21.56 -0.48 -33.67
N VAL A 457 21.16 -1.07 -32.55
CA VAL A 457 19.77 -1.47 -32.29
C VAL A 457 19.03 -0.35 -31.57
N CYS A 458 19.68 0.31 -30.61
CA CYS A 458 19.12 1.43 -29.86
C CYS A 458 18.67 2.59 -30.75
N ILE A 459 19.41 2.89 -31.83
CA ILE A 459 19.06 4.00 -32.74
C ILE A 459 17.76 3.73 -33.50
N LYS A 460 17.40 2.46 -33.75
CA LYS A 460 16.18 2.10 -34.50
C LYS A 460 14.89 2.37 -33.71
N ALA A 461 14.97 2.42 -32.38
CA ALA A 461 13.86 2.71 -31.47
C ALA A 461 14.39 3.45 -30.23
N TYR A 462 14.92 4.65 -30.45
CA TYR A 462 15.64 5.40 -29.41
C TYR A 462 14.72 5.79 -28.25
N ARG A 463 15.18 5.53 -27.03
CA ARG A 463 14.64 6.04 -25.77
C ARG A 463 15.80 6.51 -24.91
N PRO A 464 15.67 7.59 -24.12
CA PRO A 464 16.73 7.99 -23.18
C PRO A 464 16.94 6.91 -22.12
N ASP A 465 18.15 6.78 -21.58
CA ASP A 465 18.50 5.73 -20.61
C ASP A 465 17.61 5.77 -19.35
N SER A 466 17.26 6.97 -18.88
CA SER A 466 16.34 7.18 -17.75
C SER A 466 14.92 6.63 -18.00
N ALA A 467 14.51 6.43 -19.25
CA ALA A 467 13.20 5.87 -19.57
C ALA A 467 13.15 4.34 -19.37
N PHE A 468 14.27 3.67 -19.09
CA PHE A 468 14.34 2.21 -18.86
C PHE A 468 14.19 1.82 -17.38
N VAL A 469 13.90 2.79 -16.52
CA VAL A 469 13.69 2.57 -15.09
C VAL A 469 12.62 1.49 -14.79
N PRO A 470 11.46 1.46 -15.46
CA PRO A 470 10.47 0.40 -15.27
C PRO A 470 11.01 -0.98 -15.65
N GLU A 471 11.68 -1.09 -16.80
CA GLU A 471 12.24 -2.34 -17.32
C GLU A 471 13.30 -2.91 -16.37
N VAL A 472 14.16 -2.06 -15.79
CA VAL A 472 15.14 -2.49 -14.79
C VAL A 472 14.45 -3.03 -13.53
N GLY A 473 13.37 -2.39 -13.09
CA GLY A 473 12.57 -2.85 -11.96
C GLY A 473 11.96 -4.23 -12.21
N VAL A 474 11.38 -4.44 -13.40
CA VAL A 474 10.79 -5.74 -13.76
C VAL A 474 11.87 -6.83 -13.85
N ALA A 475 13.03 -6.54 -14.46
CA ALA A 475 14.14 -7.50 -14.55
C ALA A 475 14.64 -7.93 -13.16
N ALA A 476 14.75 -6.99 -12.22
CA ALA A 476 15.20 -7.28 -10.86
C ALA A 476 14.20 -8.19 -10.11
N HIS A 477 12.90 -7.93 -10.22
CA HIS A 477 11.87 -8.74 -9.55
C HIS A 477 11.74 -10.13 -10.17
N GLN A 478 11.84 -10.24 -11.50
CA GLN A 478 11.82 -11.53 -12.18
C GLN A 478 12.97 -12.43 -11.70
N LEU A 479 14.19 -11.89 -11.60
CA LEU A 479 15.33 -12.64 -11.11
C LEU A 479 15.09 -13.17 -9.68
N ASP A 480 14.53 -12.35 -8.80
CA ASP A 480 14.22 -12.74 -7.42
C ASP A 480 13.15 -13.85 -7.36
N ILE A 481 12.07 -13.73 -8.15
CA ILE A 481 11.06 -14.79 -8.29
C ILE A 481 11.69 -16.09 -8.77
N ILE A 482 12.53 -16.02 -9.81
CA ILE A 482 13.17 -17.19 -10.41
C ILE A 482 14.14 -17.86 -9.43
N LEU A 483 14.90 -17.08 -8.65
CA LEU A 483 15.77 -17.62 -7.60
C LEU A 483 14.99 -18.30 -6.46
N ARG A 484 13.78 -17.82 -6.15
CA ARG A 484 12.90 -18.40 -5.13
C ARG A 484 12.21 -19.67 -5.59
N ASP A 485 11.71 -19.66 -6.83
CA ASP A 485 10.74 -20.64 -7.33
C ASP A 485 11.37 -21.70 -8.24
N LEU A 486 12.62 -21.53 -8.71
CA LEU A 486 13.34 -22.60 -9.40
C LEU A 486 13.75 -23.72 -8.42
N PRO A 487 13.44 -24.98 -8.75
CA PRO A 487 13.72 -26.14 -7.89
C PRO A 487 15.19 -26.61 -7.88
#